data_AF-A0A1H9NRI6-F1
#
_entry.id   AF-A0A1H9NRI6-F1
#
_cell.length_a   1.000
_cell.length_b   1.000
_cell.length_c   1.000
_cell.angle_alpha   90.00
_cell.angle_beta   90.00
_cell.angle_gamma   90.00
#
_symmetry.space_group_name_H-M   'P 1'
#
loop_
_entity.id
_entity.type
_entity.pdbx_description
1 polymer ?
#
loop_
_entity_poly.entity_id
_entity_poly.type
_entity_poly.pdbx_seq_one_letter_code
_entity_poly.pdbx_strand_id
1 'polypeptide(L)'
;MADNVIAYATEYSNSSGRNPKEVAGEFLYAILENGLMEVGDLEEPGFVPWSHSLDETFEKCIQGFVAYDWEPLGALWWLRITEHGRRWLREHS
;
A
#
# COMPACT_ATOMS: atom_id res chain seq x y z
N MET A 1 -4.96 3.83 2.75
CA MET A 1 -4.59 5.00 1.92
C MET A 1 -3.09 4.97 1.71
N ALA A 2 -2.58 5.54 0.62
CA ALA A 2 -1.14 5.64 0.35
C ALA A 2 -0.33 6.13 1.57
N ASP A 3 -0.83 7.15 2.26
CA ASP A 3 -0.18 7.70 3.46
C ASP A 3 -0.01 6.66 4.59
N ASN A 4 -0.88 5.66 4.71
CA ASN A 4 -0.73 4.62 5.73
C ASN A 4 0.51 3.75 5.48
N VAL A 5 0.87 3.55 4.22
CA VAL A 5 2.08 2.81 3.82
C VAL A 5 3.32 3.61 4.21
N ILE A 6 3.31 4.92 3.93
CA ILE A 6 4.38 5.85 4.31
C ILE A 6 4.54 5.89 5.83
N ALA A 7 3.43 6.10 6.57
CA ALA A 7 3.44 6.19 8.01
C ALA A 7 4.01 4.91 8.67
N TYR A 8 3.52 3.73 8.26
CA TYR A 8 4.06 2.46 8.73
C TYR A 8 5.55 2.31 8.44
N ALA A 9 5.97 2.63 7.22
CA ALA A 9 7.37 2.50 6.83
C ALA A 9 8.27 3.45 7.64
N THR A 10 7.84 4.69 7.87
CA THR A 10 8.57 5.66 8.70
C THR A 10 8.70 5.18 10.15
N GLU A 11 7.61 4.69 10.76
CA GLU A 11 7.63 4.16 12.13
C GLU A 11 8.57 2.95 12.26
N TYR A 12 8.48 2.00 11.32
CA TYR A 12 9.34 0.84 11.29
C TYR A 12 10.81 1.21 11.06
N SER A 13 11.08 2.14 10.14
CA SER A 13 12.44 2.65 9.88
C SER A 13 13.06 3.33 11.08
N ASN A 14 12.29 4.09 11.86
CA ASN A 14 12.79 4.74 13.08
C ASN A 14 13.25 3.73 14.14
N SER A 15 12.63 2.56 14.20
CA SER A 15 13.01 1.51 15.16
C SER A 15 14.10 0.56 14.63
N SER A 16 14.17 0.35 13.32
CA SER A 16 15.09 -0.61 12.68
C SER A 16 16.34 0.02 12.08
N GLY A 17 16.37 1.34 11.85
CA GLY A 17 17.43 2.05 11.14
C GLY A 17 17.43 1.84 9.62
N ARG A 18 16.41 1.17 9.06
CA ARG A 18 16.29 0.91 7.62
C ARG A 18 15.78 2.13 6.85
N ASN A 19 16.04 2.18 5.55
CA ASN A 19 15.51 3.25 4.69
C ASN A 19 13.97 3.16 4.56
N PRO A 20 13.21 4.21 4.89
CA PRO A 20 11.75 4.18 4.83
C PRO A 20 11.18 3.98 3.42
N LYS A 21 11.88 4.42 2.38
CA LYS A 21 11.45 4.23 0.99
C LYS A 21 11.53 2.76 0.57
N GLU A 22 12.58 2.07 0.99
CA GLU A 22 12.75 0.62 0.78
C GLU A 22 11.70 -0.17 1.56
N VAL A 23 11.48 0.18 2.85
CA VAL A 23 10.49 -0.48 3.71
C VAL A 23 9.07 -0.30 3.14
N ALA A 24 8.72 0.90 2.68
CA ALA A 24 7.42 1.15 2.06
C ALA A 24 7.21 0.32 0.78
N GLY A 25 8.24 0.22 -0.06
CA GLY A 25 8.21 -0.61 -1.26
C GLY A 25 8.06 -2.09 -0.95
N GLU A 26 8.86 -2.64 -0.05
CA GLU A 26 8.79 -4.04 0.38
C GLU A 26 7.43 -4.38 1.00
N PHE A 27 6.94 -3.52 1.91
CA PHE A 27 5.65 -3.72 2.55
C PHE A 27 4.52 -3.71 1.53
N LEU A 28 4.50 -2.72 0.63
CA LEU A 28 3.48 -2.63 -0.42
C LEU A 28 3.53 -3.84 -1.35
N TYR A 29 4.72 -4.25 -1.81
CA TYR A 29 4.85 -5.41 -2.67
C TYR A 29 4.33 -6.67 -1.98
N ALA A 30 4.72 -6.91 -0.72
CA ALA A 30 4.32 -8.08 0.04
C ALA A 30 2.79 -8.18 0.22
N ILE A 31 2.11 -7.07 0.58
CA ILE A 31 0.66 -7.12 0.78
C ILE A 31 -0.13 -7.34 -0.52
N LEU A 32 0.41 -6.88 -1.66
CA LEU A 32 -0.21 -7.06 -2.97
C LEU A 32 0.07 -8.45 -3.55
N GLU A 33 1.32 -8.90 -3.48
CA GLU A 33 1.74 -10.22 -3.96
C GLU A 33 0.98 -11.35 -3.24
N ASN A 34 0.80 -11.22 -1.93
CA ASN A 34 0.04 -12.17 -1.13
C ASN A 34 -1.48 -11.99 -1.25
N GLY A 35 -1.96 -11.02 -2.03
CA GLY A 35 -3.38 -10.74 -2.22
C GLY A 35 -4.11 -10.38 -0.92
N LEU A 36 -3.40 -9.83 0.08
CA LEU A 36 -3.97 -9.44 1.37
C LEU A 36 -4.76 -8.13 1.26
N MET A 37 -4.30 -7.24 0.38
CA MET A 37 -4.94 -5.99 0.07
C MET A 37 -4.98 -5.77 -1.45
N GLU A 38 -5.91 -4.93 -1.88
CA GLU A 38 -6.00 -4.46 -3.26
C GLU A 38 -5.94 -2.92 -3.29
N VAL A 39 -5.40 -2.38 -4.38
CA VAL A 39 -5.29 -0.94 -4.62
C VAL A 39 -6.41 -0.49 -5.53
N GLY A 40 -6.93 0.71 -5.27
CA GLY A 40 -7.99 1.29 -6.08
C GLY A 40 -8.21 2.75 -5.77
N ASP A 41 -9.17 3.33 -6.49
CA ASP A 41 -9.63 4.69 -6.29
C ASP A 41 -10.89 4.71 -5.41
N LEU A 42 -11.12 5.82 -4.71
CA LEU A 42 -12.42 6.11 -4.10
C LEU A 42 -13.18 7.03 -5.03
N GLU A 43 -14.25 6.51 -5.61
CA GLU A 43 -15.18 7.22 -6.48
C GLU A 43 -16.60 7.11 -5.91
N GLU A 44 -17.60 7.73 -6.55
CA GLU A 44 -19.01 7.45 -6.25
C GLU A 44 -19.47 6.25 -7.09
N PRO A 45 -20.00 5.16 -6.50
CA PRO A 45 -20.52 5.01 -5.14
C PRO A 45 -19.57 4.40 -4.10
N GLY A 46 -18.30 4.14 -4.43
CA GLY A 46 -17.33 3.65 -3.44
C GLY A 46 -15.97 3.27 -4.03
N PHE A 47 -15.32 2.30 -3.39
CA PHE A 47 -14.00 1.82 -3.80
C PHE A 47 -14.05 1.05 -5.12
N VAL A 48 -13.22 1.46 -6.08
CA VAL A 48 -13.05 0.84 -7.39
C VAL A 48 -11.64 0.25 -7.48
N PRO A 49 -11.48 -1.09 -7.44
CA PRO A 49 -10.16 -1.71 -7.57
C PRO A 49 -9.57 -1.47 -8.95
N TRP A 50 -8.26 -1.26 -9.02
CA TRP A 50 -7.55 -1.23 -10.30
C TRP A 50 -7.54 -2.62 -10.93
N SER A 51 -7.71 -2.68 -12.25
CA SER A 51 -7.72 -3.93 -13.02
C SER A 51 -6.35 -4.28 -13.62
N HIS A 52 -5.28 -3.75 -13.04
CA HIS A 52 -3.91 -3.94 -13.53
C HIS A 52 -3.30 -5.22 -12.96
N SER A 53 -2.20 -5.69 -13.56
CA SER A 53 -1.35 -6.71 -12.94
C SER A 53 -0.69 -6.22 -11.65
N LEU A 54 -0.10 -7.15 -10.88
CA LEU A 54 0.67 -6.83 -9.67
C LEU A 54 1.78 -5.82 -9.98
N ASP A 55 2.58 -6.08 -11.01
CA ASP A 55 3.74 -5.25 -11.36
C ASP A 55 3.31 -3.85 -11.81
N GLU A 56 2.29 -3.76 -12.66
CA GLU A 56 1.72 -2.47 -13.10
C GLU A 56 1.11 -1.68 -11.94
N THR A 57 0.42 -2.36 -11.02
CA THR A 57 -0.13 -1.74 -9.80
C THR A 57 0.97 -1.22 -8.91
N PHE A 58 1.98 -2.04 -8.65
CA PHE A 58 3.12 -1.69 -7.82
C PHE A 58 3.90 -0.52 -8.42
N GLU A 59 4.23 -0.59 -9.71
CA GLU A 59 4.92 0.48 -10.42
C GLU A 59 4.14 1.80 -10.34
N LYS A 60 2.83 1.78 -10.61
CA LYS A 60 1.98 2.98 -10.50
C LYS A 60 1.97 3.56 -9.09
N CYS A 61 1.94 2.72 -8.05
CA CYS A 61 2.03 3.19 -6.66
C CYS A 61 3.39 3.83 -6.34
N ILE A 62 4.50 3.21 -6.76
CA ILE A 62 5.85 3.76 -6.57
C ILE A 62 6.03 5.07 -7.32
N GLN A 63 5.56 5.16 -8.57
CA GLN A 63 5.56 6.40 -9.33
C GLN A 63 4.79 7.50 -8.60
N GLY A 64 3.66 7.16 -7.98
CA GLY A 64 2.92 8.06 -7.08
C GLY A 64 3.81 8.57 -5.95
N PHE A 65 4.45 7.69 -5.18
CA PHE A 65 5.33 8.13 -4.10
C PHE A 65 6.49 9.02 -4.60
N VAL A 66 7.12 8.65 -5.71
CA VAL A 66 8.23 9.43 -6.30
C VAL A 66 7.78 10.81 -6.75
N ALA A 67 6.62 10.92 -7.42
CA ALA A 67 6.07 12.19 -7.91
C ALA A 67 5.84 13.22 -6.79
N TYR A 68 5.72 12.73 -5.56
CA TYR A 68 5.40 13.52 -4.38
C TYR A 68 6.49 13.46 -3.30
N ASP A 69 7.72 13.13 -3.71
CA ASP A 69 8.91 13.02 -2.85
C ASP A 69 8.70 12.18 -1.58
N TRP A 70 7.82 11.19 -1.64
CA TRP A 70 7.48 10.29 -0.53
C TRP A 70 6.83 10.98 0.68
N GLU A 71 6.27 12.17 0.49
CA GLU A 71 5.53 12.89 1.52
C GLU A 71 4.03 12.49 1.52
N PRO A 72 3.36 12.48 2.69
CA PRO A 72 1.93 12.24 2.79
C PRO A 72 1.11 13.35 2.12
N LEU A 73 0.13 12.99 1.31
CA LEU A 73 -0.68 13.96 0.56
C LEU A 73 -2.18 13.67 0.57
N GLY A 74 -2.62 12.71 1.36
CA GLY A 74 -3.99 12.24 1.38
C GLY A 74 -4.24 11.21 0.28
N ALA A 75 -4.88 11.61 -0.80
CA ALA A 75 -5.58 10.66 -1.68
C ALA A 75 -4.86 10.41 -3.03
N LEU A 76 -3.72 9.72 -3.01
CA LEU A 76 -3.13 9.17 -4.24
C LEU A 76 -3.86 7.92 -4.73
N TRP A 77 -4.13 7.02 -3.78
CA TRP A 77 -4.84 5.76 -3.98
C TRP A 77 -5.19 5.16 -2.63
N TRP A 78 -6.08 4.18 -2.66
CA TRP A 78 -6.67 3.56 -1.49
C TRP A 78 -6.32 2.08 -1.43
N LEU A 79 -6.31 1.54 -0.21
CA LEU A 79 -6.12 0.12 0.05
C LEU A 79 -7.40 -0.42 0.66
N ARG A 80 -7.87 -1.55 0.14
CA ARG A 80 -8.96 -2.33 0.73
C ARG A 80 -8.45 -3.71 1.09
N ILE A 81 -8.76 -4.15 2.32
CA ILE A 81 -8.45 -5.52 2.73
C ILE A 81 -9.33 -6.50 1.95
N THR A 82 -8.72 -7.51 1.34
CA THR A 82 -9.45 -8.57 0.63
C THR A 82 -10.07 -9.54 1.63
N GLU A 83 -10.97 -10.42 1.17
CA GLU A 83 -11.46 -11.50 2.05
C GLU A 83 -10.34 -12.45 2.48
N HIS A 84 -9.35 -12.68 1.61
CA HIS A 84 -8.16 -13.44 1.95
C HIS A 84 -7.37 -12.76 3.07
N GLY A 85 -7.09 -11.45 2.94
CA GLY A 85 -6.42 -10.68 3.99
C GLY A 85 -7.18 -10.66 5.31
N ARG A 86 -8.51 -10.57 5.28
CA ARG A 86 -9.35 -10.67 6.48
C ARG A 86 -9.20 -12.02 7.18
N ARG A 87 -9.14 -13.11 6.42
CA ARG A 87 -8.91 -14.45 6.97
C ARG A 87 -7.52 -14.55 7.57
N TRP A 88 -6.51 -14.10 6.83
CA TRP A 88 -5.12 -14.13 7.27
C TRP A 88 -4.93 -13.42 8.61
N LEU A 89 -5.53 -12.22 8.78
CA LEU A 89 -5.50 -11.49 10.05
C LEU A 89 -6.11 -12.27 11.21
N ARG A 90 -7.23 -12.97 11.01
CA ARG A 90 -7.86 -13.77 12.07
C ARG A 90 -7.00 -14.95 12.53
N GLU A 91 -6.15 -15.45 11.65
CA GLU A 91 -5.29 -16.62 11.93
C GLU A 91 -3.94 -16.22 12.55
N HIS A 92 -3.56 -14.93 12.45
CA HIS A 92 -2.26 -14.40 12.87
C HIS A 92 -2.39 -13.18 13.82
N SER A 93 -3.56 -12.99 14.45
CA SER A 93 -3.79 -12.02 15.54
C SER A 93 -3.84 -12.69 16.89
#